data_AF-H5X8K5-F1
#
_entry.id   AF-H5X8K5-F1
#
_cell.length_a   1.000
_cell.length_b   1.000
_cell.length_c   1.000
_cell.angle_alpha   90.00
_cell.angle_beta   90.00
_cell.angle_gamma   90.00
#
_symmetry.space_group_name_H-M   'P 1'
#
loop_
_entity.id
_entity.type
_entity.pdbx_description
1 polymer ?
#
loop_
_entity_poly.entity_id
_entity_poly.type
_entity_poly.pdbx_seq_one_letter_code
_entity_poly.pdbx_strand_id
1 'polypeptide(L)'
;MSASTVAAIGGLVDAHRELTPVLAEHLQDNDGELLPHLVMADIVRWLVDHRETDPEVCQSILEWLEREYTRGPEDVRGLITVSGVELIPDPGQPGSELRDLLGPELKRVDPWLV
;
A
#
# COMPACT_ATOMS: atom_id res chain seq x y z
N MET A 1 16.85 3.66 -1.04
CA MET A 1 15.70 4.57 -1.28
C MET A 1 15.87 5.20 -2.65
N SER A 2 14.86 5.15 -3.52
CA SER A 2 14.91 5.78 -4.85
C SER A 2 14.01 7.01 -4.90
N ALA A 3 14.30 7.96 -5.79
CA ALA A 3 13.41 9.10 -6.00
C ALA A 3 12.01 8.68 -6.49
N SER A 4 11.90 7.59 -7.25
CA SER A 4 10.62 7.09 -7.77
C SER A 4 9.72 6.56 -6.65
N THR A 5 10.28 5.83 -5.68
CA THR A 5 9.51 5.29 -4.54
C THR A 5 9.00 6.41 -3.63
N VAL A 6 9.80 7.43 -3.37
CA VAL A 6 9.38 8.65 -2.67
C VAL A 6 8.25 9.37 -3.42
N ALA A 7 8.40 9.54 -4.73
CA ALA A 7 7.39 10.17 -5.57
C ALA A 7 6.08 9.37 -5.61
N ALA A 8 6.15 8.03 -5.62
CA ALA A 8 4.99 7.16 -5.57
C ALA A 8 4.20 7.32 -4.26
N ILE A 9 4.87 7.36 -3.10
CA ILE A 9 4.19 7.62 -1.83
C ILE A 9 3.54 9.01 -1.83
N GLY A 10 4.25 10.03 -2.32
CA GLY A 10 3.67 11.37 -2.48
C GLY A 10 2.42 11.37 -3.35
N GLY A 11 2.46 10.68 -4.49
CA GLY A 11 1.32 10.55 -5.41
C GLY A 11 0.14 9.78 -4.82
N LEU A 12 0.41 8.75 -4.02
CA LEU A 12 -0.62 7.97 -3.33
C LEU A 12 -1.40 8.83 -2.33
N VAL A 13 -0.67 9.56 -1.48
CA VAL A 13 -1.25 10.45 -0.45
C VAL A 13 -1.94 11.66 -1.08
N ASP A 14 -1.44 12.17 -2.21
CA ASP A 14 -2.11 13.24 -2.96
C ASP A 14 -3.46 12.80 -3.51
N ALA A 15 -3.53 11.56 -4.00
CA ALA A 15 -4.74 10.95 -4.53
C ALA A 15 -5.74 10.49 -3.44
N HIS A 16 -5.26 10.14 -2.24
CA HIS A 16 -6.06 9.62 -1.13
C HIS A 16 -5.68 10.36 0.16
N ARG A 17 -6.39 11.47 0.41
CA ARG A 17 -6.06 12.39 1.52
C ARG A 17 -6.29 11.76 2.90
N GLU A 18 -7.06 10.69 2.96
CA GLU A 18 -7.26 9.82 4.13
C GLU A 18 -5.92 9.26 4.68
N LEU A 19 -4.90 9.14 3.83
CA LEU A 19 -3.56 8.70 4.22
C LEU A 19 -2.66 9.83 4.75
N THR A 20 -3.11 11.09 4.73
CA THR A 20 -2.33 12.22 5.25
C THR A 20 -1.94 12.04 6.72
N PRO A 21 -2.83 11.59 7.63
CA PRO A 21 -2.46 11.33 9.01
C PRO A 21 -1.42 10.20 9.14
N VAL A 22 -1.52 9.15 8.31
CA VAL A 22 -0.54 8.04 8.29
C VAL A 22 0.84 8.56 7.91
N LEU A 23 0.94 9.40 6.87
CA LEU A 23 2.20 10.02 6.47
C LEU A 23 2.75 10.95 7.56
N ALA A 24 1.89 11.73 8.23
CA ALA A 24 2.31 12.64 9.28
C ALA A 24 2.88 11.90 10.50
N GLU A 25 2.20 10.84 10.95
CA GLU A 25 2.67 9.94 12.02
C GLU A 25 4.00 9.30 11.62
N HIS A 26 4.09 8.75 10.40
CA HIS A 26 5.31 8.15 9.88
C HIS A 26 6.51 9.11 9.92
N LEU A 27 6.32 10.36 9.46
CA LEU A 27 7.37 11.37 9.49
C LEU A 27 7.74 11.75 10.92
N GLN A 28 6.78 11.84 11.83
CA GLN A 28 7.06 12.14 13.23
C GLN A 28 7.89 11.02 13.89
N ASP A 29 7.55 9.76 13.63
CA ASP A 29 8.20 8.59 14.23
C ASP A 29 9.59 8.29 13.65
N ASN A 30 9.88 8.82 12.46
CA ASN A 30 11.14 8.60 11.74
C ASN A 30 11.96 9.88 11.56
N ASP A 31 11.93 10.80 12.54
CA ASP A 31 12.76 12.02 12.57
C ASP A 31 12.62 12.93 11.32
N GLY A 32 11.43 12.95 10.72
CA GLY A 32 11.12 13.69 9.50
C GLY A 32 11.56 12.98 8.20
N GLU A 33 12.09 11.76 8.29
CA GLU A 33 12.50 10.98 7.13
C GLU A 33 11.32 10.20 6.54
N LEU A 34 11.19 10.25 5.21
CA LEU A 34 10.24 9.41 4.48
C LEU A 34 10.91 8.09 4.12
N LEU A 35 10.48 6.98 4.72
CA LEU A 35 10.99 5.65 4.46
C LEU A 35 9.96 4.82 3.66
N PRO A 36 10.07 4.72 2.31
CA PRO A 36 8.97 4.22 1.46
C PRO A 36 8.43 2.84 1.82
N HIS A 37 9.30 1.90 2.16
CA HIS A 37 8.87 0.54 2.55
C HIS A 37 8.12 0.54 3.89
N LEU A 38 8.55 1.36 4.84
CA LEU A 38 7.91 1.44 6.16
C LEU A 38 6.57 2.16 6.09
N VAL A 39 6.50 3.31 5.40
CA VAL A 39 5.22 4.00 5.22
C VAL A 39 4.23 3.17 4.38
N MET A 40 4.70 2.36 3.42
CA MET A 40 3.82 1.42 2.74
C MET A 40 3.27 0.35 3.70
N ALA A 41 4.08 -0.16 4.63
CA ALA A 41 3.60 -1.06 5.68
C ALA A 41 2.58 -0.39 6.60
N ASP A 42 2.79 0.89 6.95
CA ASP A 42 1.82 1.69 7.72
C ASP A 42 0.51 1.87 6.95
N ILE A 43 0.56 2.07 5.64
CA ILE A 43 -0.63 2.14 4.78
C ILE A 43 -1.36 0.79 4.73
N VAL A 44 -0.66 -0.33 4.63
CA VAL A 44 -1.30 -1.67 4.68
C VAL A 44 -1.98 -1.88 6.02
N ARG A 45 -1.34 -1.51 7.13
CA ARG A 45 -1.96 -1.54 8.47
C ARG A 45 -3.21 -0.66 8.52
N TRP A 46 -3.15 0.55 7.97
CA TRP A 46 -4.31 1.44 7.88
C TRP A 46 -5.46 0.81 7.08
N LEU A 47 -5.16 0.19 5.92
CA LEU A 47 -6.16 -0.53 5.11
C LEU A 47 -6.82 -1.64 5.91
N VAL A 48 -6.04 -2.41 6.67
CA VAL A 48 -6.57 -3.45 7.55
C VAL A 48 -7.51 -2.81 8.57
N ASP A 49 -7.09 -1.77 9.29
CA ASP A 49 -7.90 -1.16 10.34
C ASP A 49 -9.21 -0.52 9.83
N HIS A 50 -9.24 -0.07 8.57
CA HIS A 50 -10.37 0.68 7.99
C HIS A 50 -11.20 -0.14 6.98
N ARG A 51 -10.86 -1.41 6.74
CA ARG A 51 -11.54 -2.27 5.74
C ARG A 51 -13.06 -2.40 5.94
N GLU A 52 -13.54 -2.29 7.17
CA GLU A 52 -14.97 -2.40 7.51
C GLU A 52 -15.67 -1.03 7.54
N THR A 53 -14.95 0.03 7.92
CA THR A 53 -15.51 1.38 8.06
C THR A 53 -15.49 2.17 6.77
N ASP A 54 -14.45 1.97 5.95
CA ASP A 54 -14.18 2.73 4.73
C ASP A 54 -13.82 1.80 3.55
N PRO A 55 -14.68 0.82 3.21
CA PRO A 55 -14.37 -0.20 2.21
C PRO A 55 -14.14 0.40 0.81
N GLU A 56 -14.87 1.44 0.42
CA GLU A 56 -14.68 2.10 -0.88
C GLU A 56 -13.33 2.82 -0.98
N VAL A 57 -12.84 3.39 0.13
CA VAL A 57 -11.53 4.04 0.19
C VAL A 57 -10.43 2.98 0.09
N CYS A 58 -10.57 1.87 0.82
CA CYS A 58 -9.63 0.76 0.75
C CYS A 58 -9.55 0.19 -0.67
N GLN A 59 -10.70 0.01 -1.33
CA GLN A 59 -10.74 -0.42 -2.72
C GLN A 59 -10.03 0.60 -3.65
N SER A 60 -10.32 1.89 -3.53
CA SER A 60 -9.69 2.92 -4.37
C SER A 60 -8.17 2.96 -4.22
N ILE A 61 -7.64 2.78 -3.00
CA ILE A 61 -6.20 2.71 -2.73
C ILE A 61 -5.58 1.49 -3.42
N LEU A 62 -6.18 0.31 -3.27
CA LEU A 62 -5.67 -0.91 -3.90
C LEU A 62 -5.74 -0.83 -5.44
N GLU A 63 -6.77 -0.20 -6.00
CA GLU A 63 -6.85 0.10 -7.43
C GLU A 63 -5.77 1.08 -7.90
N TRP A 64 -5.38 2.04 -7.04
CA TRP A 64 -4.26 2.93 -7.34
C TRP A 64 -2.93 2.16 -7.36
N LEU A 65 -2.71 1.28 -6.38
CA LEU A 65 -1.51 0.43 -6.34
C LEU A 65 -1.43 -0.49 -7.56
N GLU A 66 -2.54 -1.08 -8.01
CA GLU A 66 -2.60 -1.90 -9.23
C GLU A 66 -2.14 -1.10 -10.47
N ARG A 67 -2.63 0.14 -10.62
CA ARG A 67 -2.27 1.02 -11.75
C ARG A 67 -0.79 1.37 -11.72
N GLU A 68 -0.25 1.72 -10.56
CA GLU A 68 1.16 2.07 -10.41
C GLU A 68 2.08 0.86 -10.52
N TYR A 69 1.65 -0.32 -10.09
CA TYR A 69 2.38 -1.55 -10.34
C TYR A 69 2.52 -1.82 -11.84
N THR A 70 1.44 -1.62 -12.61
CA THR A 70 1.46 -1.87 -14.06
C THR A 70 2.33 -0.85 -14.82
N ARG A 71 2.29 0.42 -14.43
CA ARG A 71 2.90 1.54 -15.19
C ARG A 71 4.24 2.01 -14.63
N GLY A 72 4.47 1.79 -13.35
CA GLY A 72 5.61 2.32 -12.61
C GLY A 72 6.92 1.62 -12.95
N PRO A 73 8.05 2.27 -12.64
CA PRO A 73 9.39 1.69 -12.74
C PRO A 73 9.58 0.49 -11.77
N GLU A 74 10.65 -0.27 -12.01
CA GLU A 74 10.94 -1.52 -11.29
C GLU A 74 11.00 -1.36 -9.75
N ASP A 75 11.55 -0.24 -9.28
CA ASP A 75 11.63 0.08 -7.85
C ASP A 75 10.26 0.33 -7.21
N VAL A 76 9.34 1.00 -7.91
CA VAL A 76 7.95 1.18 -7.47
C VAL A 76 7.21 -0.17 -7.47
N ARG A 77 7.42 -1.01 -8.50
CA ARG A 77 6.85 -2.36 -8.52
C ARG A 77 7.32 -3.19 -7.33
N GLY A 78 8.63 -3.17 -7.06
CA GLY A 78 9.22 -3.85 -5.92
C GLY A 78 8.67 -3.36 -4.58
N LEU A 79 8.48 -2.05 -4.42
CA LEU A 79 7.85 -1.47 -3.23
C LEU A 79 6.42 -2.00 -3.03
N ILE A 80 5.60 -1.99 -4.08
CA ILE A 80 4.21 -2.44 -4.02
C ILE A 80 4.12 -3.94 -3.74
N THR A 81 4.99 -4.75 -4.34
CA THR A 81 5.02 -6.20 -4.07
C THR A 81 5.45 -6.49 -2.63
N VAL A 82 6.65 -6.07 -2.24
CA VAL A 82 7.28 -6.51 -0.99
C VAL A 82 6.70 -5.82 0.25
N SER A 83 6.28 -4.57 0.13
CA SER A 83 5.76 -3.80 1.27
C SER A 83 4.29 -3.47 1.17
N GLY A 84 3.64 -3.75 0.04
CA GLY A 84 2.19 -3.67 -0.12
C GLY A 84 1.56 -5.05 -0.01
N VAL A 85 1.63 -5.82 -1.09
CA VAL A 85 0.93 -7.11 -1.25
C VAL A 85 1.41 -8.16 -0.25
N GLU A 86 2.72 -8.34 -0.10
CA GLU A 86 3.29 -9.34 0.81
C GLU A 86 2.99 -9.05 2.29
N LEU A 87 2.63 -7.81 2.64
CA LEU A 87 2.28 -7.43 4.01
C LEU A 87 0.78 -7.53 4.31
N ILE A 88 -0.06 -7.91 3.34
CA ILE A 88 -1.46 -8.22 3.63
C ILE A 88 -1.50 -9.44 4.57
N PRO A 89 -2.25 -9.40 5.70
CA PRO A 89 -2.28 -10.48 6.70
C PRO A 89 -2.58 -11.85 6.10
N ASP A 90 -1.93 -12.92 6.57
CA ASP A 90 -2.05 -14.27 5.99
C ASP A 90 -3.50 -14.79 5.91
N PRO A 91 -3.82 -15.71 4.98
CA PRO A 91 -5.16 -16.28 4.86
C PRO A 91 -5.73 -16.79 6.19
N GLY A 92 -6.94 -16.32 6.54
CA GLY A 92 -7.61 -16.64 7.79
C GLY A 92 -7.28 -15.71 8.95
N GLN A 93 -6.37 -14.76 8.78
CA GLN A 93 -6.16 -13.65 9.72
C GLN A 93 -7.07 -12.46 9.36
N PRO A 94 -7.48 -11.64 10.35
CA PRO A 94 -8.21 -10.40 10.09
C PRO A 94 -7.43 -9.49 9.14
N GLY A 95 -8.07 -9.00 8.07
CA GLY A 95 -7.44 -8.19 7.03
C GLY A 95 -7.00 -8.99 5.79
N SER A 96 -7.02 -10.32 5.84
CA SER A 96 -6.69 -11.16 4.67
C SER A 96 -7.68 -11.01 3.52
N GLU A 97 -8.92 -10.56 3.79
CA GLU A 97 -9.96 -10.25 2.81
C GLU A 97 -9.59 -9.09 1.86
N LEU A 98 -8.59 -8.27 2.21
CA LEU A 98 -8.06 -7.26 1.28
C LEU A 98 -7.54 -7.88 -0.02
N ARG A 99 -7.15 -9.16 -0.01
CA ARG A 99 -6.76 -9.91 -1.23
C ARG A 99 -7.87 -10.00 -2.26
N ASP A 100 -9.13 -10.01 -1.83
CA ASP A 100 -10.26 -10.10 -2.76
C ASP A 100 -10.39 -8.83 -3.60
N LEU A 101 -9.97 -7.70 -3.04
CA LEU A 101 -9.97 -6.36 -3.66
C LEU A 101 -8.77 -6.12 -4.58
N LEU A 102 -7.74 -6.97 -4.55
CA LEU A 102 -6.59 -6.83 -5.44
C LEU A 102 -6.99 -6.95 -6.92
N GLY A 103 -6.38 -6.11 -7.73
CA GLY A 103 -6.46 -6.20 -9.18
C GLY A 103 -5.72 -7.44 -9.74
N PRO A 104 -5.92 -7.74 -11.03
CA PRO A 104 -5.42 -8.97 -11.63
C PRO A 104 -3.89 -9.10 -11.61
N GLU A 105 -3.14 -8.01 -11.76
CA GLU A 105 -1.68 -8.07 -11.76
C GLU A 105 -1.12 -8.19 -10.35
N LEU A 106 -1.70 -7.51 -9.37
CA LEU A 106 -1.29 -7.68 -7.97
C LEU A 106 -1.63 -9.08 -7.44
N LYS A 107 -2.75 -9.68 -7.86
CA LYS A 107 -3.08 -11.09 -7.53
C LYS A 107 -2.03 -12.09 -8.03
N ARG A 108 -1.32 -11.80 -9.13
CA ARG A 108 -0.28 -12.67 -9.69
C ARG A 108 1.05 -12.61 -8.93
N VAL A 109 1.23 -11.63 -8.06
CA VAL A 109 2.43 -11.51 -7.21
C VAL A 109 2.12 -11.73 -5.74
N ASP A 110 0.88 -12.06 -5.40
CA ASP A 110 0.51 -12.45 -4.06
C ASP A 110 0.98 -13.89 -3.79
N PRO A 111 1.81 -14.12 -2.75
CA PRO A 111 2.41 -15.44 -2.48
C PRO A 111 1.39 -16.52 -2.12
N TRP A 112 0.15 -16.16 -1.78
CA TRP A 112 -0.91 -17.08 -1.39
C TRP A 112 -1.92 -17.36 -2.53
N LEU A 113 -1.84 -16.65 -3.66
CA LEU A 113 -2.74 -16.80 -4.81
C LEU A 113 -2.07 -17.42 -6.05
N VAL A 114 -0.76 -17.65 -6.00
CA VAL A 114 0.06 -18.21 -7.10
C VAL A 114 0.31 -19.72 -6.99
#